data_AF-A0A836T184-F1
#
_entry.id   AF-A0A836T184-F1
#
_cell.length_a   1.000
_cell.length_b   1.000
_cell.length_c   1.000
_cell.angle_alpha   90.00
_cell.angle_beta   90.00
_cell.angle_gamma   90.00
#
_symmetry.space_group_name_H-M   'P 1'
#
loop_
_entity.id
_entity.type
_entity.pdbx_description
1 polymer ?
#
loop_
_entity_poly.entity_id
_entity_poly.type
_entity_poly.pdbx_seq_one_letter_code
_entity_poly.pdbx_strand_id
1 'polypeptide(L)'
;FDMKYLQYDVPFGMLMRNMHRWAAHAMVITVWLHMFRVFLTGSYKPPREFNWVIGVFLVTFTLLLSFTGYLLPWDQLAMWAVTVGTNMARATPFLGHEGPFQEFVFGVSPRYD
;
A
#
# COMPACT_ATOMS: atom_id res chain seq x y z
N PHE A 1 -10.03 17.94 -9.71
CA PHE A 1 -8.61 18.21 -10.03
C PHE A 1 -8.10 17.03 -10.84
N ASP A 2 -7.97 17.22 -12.15
CA ASP A 2 -7.77 16.14 -13.12
C ASP A 2 -6.26 15.84 -13.28
N MET A 3 -5.89 14.57 -13.40
CA MET A 3 -4.52 14.13 -13.70
C MET A 3 -3.98 14.75 -14.99
N LYS A 4 -4.88 15.10 -15.92
CA LYS A 4 -4.54 15.81 -17.17
C LYS A 4 -4.05 17.23 -16.91
N TYR A 5 -4.65 17.95 -15.97
CA TYR A 5 -4.23 19.31 -15.61
C TYR A 5 -2.78 19.32 -15.11
N LEU A 6 -2.42 18.36 -14.24
CA LEU A 6 -1.03 18.22 -13.78
C LEU A 6 -0.06 17.89 -14.92
N GLN A 7 -0.49 17.15 -15.95
CA GLN A 7 0.38 16.76 -17.06
C GLN A 7 0.60 17.88 -18.08
N TYR A 8 -0.41 18.69 -18.34
CA TYR A 8 -0.41 19.63 -19.47
C TYR A 8 -0.39 21.10 -19.06
N ASP A 9 -1.00 21.47 -17.94
CA ASP A 9 -1.18 22.88 -17.55
C ASP A 9 -0.17 23.33 -16.49
N VAL A 10 0.47 22.40 -15.78
CA VAL A 10 1.48 22.69 -14.75
C VAL A 10 2.89 22.57 -15.34
N PRO A 11 3.73 23.63 -15.30
CA PRO A 11 5.13 23.54 -15.71
C PRO A 11 5.87 22.43 -14.96
N PHE A 12 6.59 21.57 -15.69
CA PHE A 12 7.28 20.39 -15.15
C PHE A 12 6.38 19.35 -14.44
N GLY A 13 5.05 19.45 -14.55
CA GLY A 13 4.14 18.54 -13.86
C GLY A 13 4.26 17.10 -14.32
N MET A 14 4.47 16.86 -15.63
CA MET A 14 4.77 15.53 -16.15
C MET A 14 6.11 14.96 -15.62
N LEU A 15 7.15 15.81 -15.50
CA LEU A 15 8.44 15.41 -14.96
C LEU A 15 8.30 14.99 -13.49
N MET A 16 7.66 15.82 -12.67
CA MET A 16 7.44 15.55 -11.25
C MET A 16 6.67 14.24 -11.06
N ARG A 17 5.58 14.04 -11.81
CA ARG A 17 4.77 12.83 -11.77
C ARG A 17 5.58 11.57 -12.13
N ASN A 18 6.34 11.62 -13.22
CA ASN A 18 7.13 10.48 -13.66
C ASN A 18 8.25 10.18 -12.66
N MET A 19 8.92 11.22 -12.15
CA MET A 19 9.92 11.08 -11.09
C MET A 19 9.32 10.45 -9.84
N HIS A 20 8.15 10.90 -9.39
CA HIS A 20 7.48 10.34 -8.21
C HIS A 20 7.12 8.87 -8.41
N ARG A 21 6.61 8.50 -9.60
CA ARG A 21 6.32 7.09 -9.95
C ARG A 21 7.57 6.22 -9.92
N TRP A 22 8.64 6.65 -10.57
CA TRP A 22 9.90 5.90 -10.59
C TRP A 22 10.55 5.83 -9.20
N ALA A 23 10.50 6.91 -8.43
CA ALA A 23 10.99 6.95 -7.05
C ALA A 23 10.20 5.98 -6.15
N ALA A 24 8.88 5.88 -6.31
CA ALA A 24 8.07 4.92 -5.58
C ALA A 24 8.48 3.46 -5.89
N HIS A 25 8.70 3.12 -7.16
CA HIS A 25 9.20 1.79 -7.53
C HIS A 25 10.60 1.50 -6.98
N ALA A 26 11.51 2.48 -7.09
CA ALA A 26 12.86 2.36 -6.55
C ALA A 26 12.84 2.18 -5.02
N MET A 27 11.97 2.90 -4.30
CA MET A 27 11.80 2.76 -2.85
C MET A 27 11.39 1.33 -2.47
N VAL A 28 10.37 0.77 -3.13
CA VAL A 28 9.91 -0.60 -2.84
C VAL A 28 11.04 -1.61 -3.07
N ILE A 29 11.72 -1.53 -4.22
CA ILE A 29 12.82 -2.46 -4.55
C ILE A 29 13.97 -2.34 -3.54
N THR A 30 14.41 -1.12 -3.24
CA THR A 30 15.55 -0.89 -2.33
C THR A 30 15.25 -1.31 -0.90
N VAL A 31 14.04 -1.07 -0.39
CA VAL A 31 13.62 -1.56 0.93
C VAL A 31 13.60 -3.10 0.95
N TRP A 32 13.07 -3.74 -0.08
CA TRP A 32 13.10 -5.20 -0.19
C TRP A 32 14.52 -5.76 -0.16
N LEU A 33 15.42 -5.20 -0.97
CA LEU A 33 16.84 -5.59 -0.98
C LEU A 33 17.52 -5.33 0.37
N HIS A 34 17.20 -4.21 1.03
CA HIS A 34 17.70 -3.88 2.35
C HIS A 34 17.27 -4.92 3.40
N MET A 35 15.99 -5.30 3.41
CA MET A 35 15.47 -6.32 4.31
C MET A 35 16.13 -7.69 4.06
N PHE A 36 16.28 -8.08 2.80
CA PHE A 36 17.02 -9.29 2.42
C PHE A 36 18.46 -9.26 2.93
N ARG A 37 19.17 -8.15 2.72
CA ARG A 37 20.55 -7.99 3.20
C ARG A 37 20.62 -8.15 4.72
N VAL A 38 19.79 -7.43 5.48
CA VAL A 38 19.79 -7.47 6.96
C VAL A 38 19.50 -8.88 7.48
N PHE A 39 18.61 -9.62 6.80
CA PHE A 39 18.31 -11.01 7.12
C PHE A 39 19.52 -11.93 6.84
N LEU A 40 20.09 -11.84 5.64
CA LEU A 40 21.23 -12.68 5.23
C LEU A 40 22.51 -12.40 6.04
N THR A 41 22.74 -11.15 6.42
CA THR A 41 23.90 -10.79 7.28
C THR A 41 23.63 -11.00 8.77
N GLY A 42 22.45 -11.49 9.15
CA GLY A 42 22.07 -11.73 10.55
C GLY A 42 22.05 -10.48 11.42
N SER A 43 21.93 -9.29 10.81
CA SER A 43 22.09 -8.00 11.51
C SER A 43 20.88 -7.63 12.39
N TYR A 44 19.81 -8.42 12.33
CA TYR A 44 18.63 -8.31 13.20
C TYR A 44 18.83 -8.88 14.61
N LYS A 45 19.91 -9.63 14.85
CA LYS A 45 20.24 -10.23 16.15
C LYS A 45 20.56 -9.18 17.24
N PRO A 46 20.59 -9.56 18.54
CA PRO A 46 21.00 -8.65 19.61
C PRO A 46 22.32 -7.94 19.28
N PRO A 47 22.46 -6.62 19.54
CA PRO A 47 21.56 -5.71 20.27
C PRO A 47 20.57 -4.92 19.38
N ARG A 48 20.32 -5.30 18.12
CA ARG A 48 19.59 -4.46 17.13
C ARG A 48 18.16 -4.93 16.86
N GLU A 49 17.57 -5.74 17.73
CA GLU A 49 16.24 -6.34 17.55
C GLU A 49 15.14 -5.27 17.43
N PHE A 50 15.23 -4.19 18.21
CA PHE A 50 14.28 -3.08 18.14
C PHE A 50 14.28 -2.40 16.77
N ASN A 51 15.46 -2.19 16.18
CA ASN A 51 15.58 -1.62 14.84
C ASN A 51 15.00 -2.55 13.78
N TRP A 52 15.11 -3.86 13.96
CA TRP A 52 14.49 -4.82 13.07
C TRP A 52 12.96 -4.72 13.10
N VAL A 53 12.36 -4.64 14.30
CA VAL A 53 10.91 -4.45 14.45
C VAL A 53 10.45 -3.16 13.75
N ILE A 54 11.17 -2.06 13.94
CA ILE A 54 10.89 -0.80 13.22
C ILE A 54 10.99 -1.01 11.71
N GLY A 55 12.03 -1.70 11.23
CA GLY A 55 12.20 -2.03 9.82
C GLY A 55 11.03 -2.81 9.24
N VAL A 56 10.50 -3.78 9.98
CA VAL A 56 9.29 -4.54 9.60
C VAL A 56 8.08 -3.62 9.47
N PHE A 57 7.84 -2.73 10.43
CA PHE A 57 6.74 -1.75 10.30
C PHE A 57 6.94 -0.82 9.11
N LEU A 58 8.16 -0.31 8.87
CA LEU A 58 8.44 0.58 7.76
C LEU A 58 8.24 -0.09 6.40
N VAL A 59 8.61 -1.36 6.23
CA VAL A 59 8.32 -2.06 4.96
C VAL A 59 6.81 -2.27 4.78
N THR A 60 6.08 -2.59 5.84
CA THR A 60 4.61 -2.69 5.79
C THR A 60 3.97 -1.37 5.37
N PHE A 61 4.35 -0.25 6.00
CA PHE A 61 3.85 1.08 5.61
C PHE A 61 4.25 1.44 4.18
N THR A 62 5.46 1.10 3.75
CA THR A 62 5.91 1.35 2.37
C THR A 62 5.01 0.63 1.35
N LEU A 63 4.64 -0.63 1.63
CA LEU A 63 3.74 -1.39 0.76
C LEU A 63 2.31 -0.84 0.79
N LEU A 64 1.80 -0.46 1.97
CA LEU A 64 0.49 0.17 2.12
C LEU A 64 0.41 1.49 1.35
N LEU A 65 1.39 2.37 1.52
CA LEU A 65 1.46 3.65 0.82
C LEU A 65 1.59 3.48 -0.70
N SER A 66 2.35 2.48 -1.15
CA SER A 66 2.46 2.13 -2.57
C SER A 66 1.10 1.70 -3.13
N PHE A 67 0.37 0.84 -2.41
CA PHE A 67 -0.96 0.39 -2.80
C PHE A 67 -1.96 1.56 -2.83
N THR A 68 -2.07 2.33 -1.75
CA THR A 68 -3.01 3.47 -1.72
C THR A 68 -2.64 4.54 -2.74
N GLY A 69 -1.35 4.81 -2.93
CA GLY A 69 -0.83 5.75 -3.94
C GLY A 69 -1.22 5.36 -5.37
N TYR A 70 -1.22 4.06 -5.65
CA TYR A 70 -1.64 3.51 -6.93
C TYR A 70 -3.14 3.72 -7.22
N LEU A 71 -3.97 3.88 -6.20
CA LEU A 71 -5.42 4.12 -6.37
C LEU A 71 -5.77 5.58 -6.72
N LEU A 72 -4.90 6.54 -6.40
CA LEU A 72 -5.18 7.97 -6.54
C LEU A 72 -5.54 8.45 -7.96
N PRO A 73 -4.94 7.94 -9.06
CA PRO A 73 -5.29 8.37 -10.41
C PRO A 73 -6.71 7.99 -10.86
N TRP A 74 -7.38 7.09 -10.12
CA TRP A 74 -8.75 6.65 -10.39
C TRP A 74 -8.97 6.11 -11.82
N ASP A 75 -8.00 5.36 -12.33
CA ASP A 75 -8.10 4.69 -13.63
C ASP A 75 -8.78 3.32 -13.51
N GLN A 76 -9.04 2.67 -14.66
CA GLN A 76 -9.71 1.37 -14.68
C GLN A 76 -8.97 0.30 -13.85
N LEU A 77 -7.64 0.33 -13.85
CA LEU A 77 -6.81 -0.64 -13.14
C LEU A 77 -6.84 -0.38 -11.62
N ALA A 78 -6.92 0.88 -11.19
CA ALA A 78 -7.16 1.27 -9.80
C ALA A 78 -8.53 0.77 -9.31
N MET A 79 -9.58 0.91 -10.11
CA MET A 79 -10.92 0.42 -9.75
C MET A 79 -10.93 -1.11 -9.56
N TRP A 80 -10.25 -1.86 -10.44
CA TRP A 80 -10.09 -3.30 -10.25
C TRP A 80 -9.31 -3.66 -8.99
N ALA A 81 -8.25 -2.91 -8.68
CA ALA A 81 -7.48 -3.13 -7.47
C ALA A 81 -8.29 -2.87 -6.18
N VAL A 82 -9.18 -1.87 -6.17
CA VAL A 82 -10.13 -1.66 -5.06
C VAL A 82 -11.06 -2.86 -4.92
N THR A 83 -11.62 -3.35 -6.02
CA THR A 83 -12.52 -4.51 -6.01
C THR A 83 -11.80 -5.76 -5.46
N VAL A 84 -10.57 -6.02 -5.90
CA VAL A 84 -9.79 -7.15 -5.39
C VAL A 84 -9.45 -6.96 -3.90
N GLY A 85 -8.98 -5.76 -3.51
CA GLY A 85 -8.62 -5.47 -2.12
C GLY A 85 -9.81 -5.58 -1.15
N THR A 86 -10.99 -5.10 -1.55
CA THR A 86 -12.23 -5.23 -0.76
C THR A 86 -12.70 -6.68 -0.69
N ASN A 87 -12.56 -7.46 -1.76
CA ASN A 87 -12.85 -8.90 -1.73
C ASN A 87 -11.90 -9.67 -0.80
N MET A 88 -10.60 -9.34 -0.80
CA MET A 88 -9.63 -9.93 0.15
C MET A 88 -9.98 -9.58 1.60
N ALA A 89 -10.40 -8.33 1.86
CA ALA A 89 -10.85 -7.92 3.19
C ALA A 89 -12.09 -8.70 3.64
N ARG A 90 -13.07 -8.89 2.75
CA ARG A 90 -14.27 -9.70 3.02
C ARG A 90 -13.97 -11.17 3.29
N ALA A 91 -12.90 -11.72 2.72
CA ALA A 91 -12.47 -13.09 2.98
C ALA A 91 -11.73 -13.27 4.32
N THR A 92 -11.54 -12.20 5.10
CA THR A 92 -10.82 -12.26 6.38
C THR A 92 -11.69 -12.91 7.46
N PRO A 93 -11.23 -13.97 8.14
CA PRO A 93 -12.07 -14.78 9.06
C PRO A 93 -12.75 -14.01 10.20
N PHE A 94 -12.16 -12.90 10.68
CA PHE A 94 -12.70 -12.13 11.80
C PHE A 94 -13.55 -10.92 11.39
N LEU A 95 -13.26 -10.33 10.21
CA LEU A 95 -13.80 -9.06 9.73
C LEU A 95 -14.66 -9.22 8.45
N GLY A 96 -14.75 -10.44 7.93
CA GLY A 96 -15.54 -10.80 6.76
C GLY A 96 -17.04 -10.85 7.04
N HIS A 97 -17.83 -11.09 5.99
CA HIS A 97 -19.30 -11.16 6.03
C HIS A 97 -19.88 -12.30 6.89
N GLU A 98 -19.02 -13.14 7.46
CA GLU A 98 -19.35 -14.26 8.35
C GLU A 98 -18.57 -14.17 9.69
N GLY A 99 -17.78 -13.11 9.87
CA GLY A 99 -16.94 -12.91 11.06
C GLY A 99 -17.70 -12.18 12.18
N PRO A 100 -17.36 -12.43 13.46
CA PRO A 100 -18.03 -11.83 14.61
C PRO A 100 -17.92 -10.30 14.70
N PHE A 101 -17.03 -9.67 13.92
CA PHE A 101 -16.80 -8.22 13.90
C PHE A 101 -17.21 -7.55 12.58
N GLN A 102 -18.08 -8.19 11.78
CA GLN A 102 -18.58 -7.65 10.51
C GLN A 102 -19.12 -6.20 10.63
N GLU A 103 -19.79 -5.87 11.73
CA GLU A 103 -20.39 -4.54 11.95
C GLU A 103 -19.35 -3.39 12.02
N PHE A 104 -18.08 -3.69 12.27
CA PHE A 104 -16.99 -2.70 12.36
C PHE A 104 -16.37 -2.36 11.00
N VAL A 105 -16.70 -3.11 9.94
CA VAL A 105 -16.19 -2.90 8.58
C VAL A 105 -17.24 -2.15 7.75
N PHE A 106 -16.96 -0.86 7.50
CA PHE A 106 -17.67 -0.01 6.52
C PHE A 106 -19.21 0.03 6.60
N GLY A 107 -19.81 -0.06 7.79
CA GLY A 107 -21.24 0.24 7.99
C GLY A 107 -22.21 -0.63 7.19
N VAL A 108 -21.77 -1.81 6.73
CA VAL A 108 -22.63 -2.78 6.03
C VAL A 108 -23.43 -3.54 7.08
N SER A 109 -24.64 -3.04 7.36
CA SER A 109 -25.62 -3.81 8.14
C SER A 109 -26.13 -4.98 7.29
N PRO A 110 -26.22 -6.22 7.82
CA PRO A 110 -26.76 -7.40 7.12
C PRO A 110 -28.25 -7.31 6.71
N ARG A 111 -28.90 -6.16 6.87
CA ARG A 111 -30.37 -5.99 6.79
C ARG A 111 -30.89 -5.52 5.43
N TYR A 112 -30.03 -5.25 4.45
CA TYR A 112 -30.45 -4.70 3.15
C TYR A 112 -29.76 -5.36 1.95
N ASP A 113 -29.42 -6.64 2.08
CA ASP A 113 -29.12 -7.52 0.94
C ASP A 113 -30.32 -8.45 0.69
#